data_AF-A0AB36XV42-F1
#
_entry.id   AF-A0AB36XV42-F1
#
_cell.length_a   1.000
_cell.length_b   1.000
_cell.length_c   1.000
_cell.angle_alpha   90.00
_cell.angle_beta   90.00
_cell.angle_gamma   90.00
#
_symmetry.space_group_name_H-M   'P 1'
#
loop_
_entity.id
_entity.type
_entity.pdbx_description
1 polymer ?
#
loop_
_entity_poly.entity_id
_entity_poly.type
_entity_poly.pdbx_seq_one_letter_code
_entity_poly.pdbx_strand_id
1 'polypeptide(L)'
;VYLQQLAEHAERDGNPPAVRVYCFGGDAVAQASYDLAWRALKPTYLFNGYGPTETVVTPLLWKARKGDPCGAVYAPIGTLLGNRSGYVLDAQLNLQPIGVAGELY
;
A
#
# COMPACT_ATOMS: atom_id res chain seq x y z
N VAL A 1 -4.32 10.77 -4.73
CA VAL A 1 -3.03 10.13 -4.39
C VAL A 1 -2.08 10.22 -5.59
N TYR A 2 -0.81 10.58 -5.40
CA TYR A 2 0.16 10.83 -6.49
C TYR A 2 0.36 9.65 -7.45
N LEU A 3 0.30 8.41 -6.96
CA LEU A 3 0.40 7.22 -7.81
C LEU A 3 -0.68 7.23 -8.91
N GLN A 4 -1.92 7.57 -8.55
CA GLN A 4 -3.02 7.63 -9.50
C GLN A 4 -2.78 8.71 -10.54
N GLN A 5 -2.38 9.92 -10.13
CA GLN A 5 -2.10 11.02 -11.07
C GLN A 5 -0.99 10.66 -12.05
N LEU A 6 0.06 9.99 -11.58
CA LEU A 6 1.15 9.52 -12.44
C LEU A 6 0.67 8.44 -13.41
N ALA A 7 -0.15 7.50 -12.95
CA ALA A 7 -0.71 6.45 -13.79
C ALA A 7 -1.70 7.01 -14.83
N GLU A 8 -2.55 7.97 -14.46
CA GLU A 8 -3.45 8.68 -15.37
C GLU A 8 -2.67 9.45 -16.44
N HIS A 9 -1.59 10.14 -16.06
CA HIS A 9 -0.72 10.83 -17.02
C HIS A 9 -0.08 9.83 -17.99
N ALA A 10 0.50 8.74 -17.49
CA ALA A 10 1.08 7.71 -18.34
C ALA A 10 0.06 7.00 -19.24
N GLU A 11 -1.19 6.85 -18.79
CA GLU A 11 -2.27 6.26 -19.60
C GLU A 11 -2.71 7.20 -20.73
N ARG A 12 -2.77 8.52 -20.47
CA ARG A 12 -3.13 9.52 -21.48
C ARG A 12 -2.00 9.81 -22.47
N ASP A 13 -0.81 10.06 -21.95
CA ASP A 13 0.29 10.69 -22.71
C ASP A 13 1.42 9.70 -23.04
N GLY A 14 1.39 8.49 -22.47
CA GLY A 14 2.41 7.46 -22.67
C GLY A 14 3.68 7.68 -21.84
N ASN A 15 4.76 6.97 -22.21
CA ASN A 15 6.10 7.09 -21.61
C ASN A 15 6.16 7.06 -20.06
N PRO A 16 5.61 6.03 -19.39
CA PRO A 16 5.76 5.91 -17.94
C PRO A 16 7.24 5.84 -17.55
N PRO A 17 7.65 6.41 -16.39
CA PRO A 17 9.01 6.26 -15.91
C PRO A 17 9.46 4.79 -15.87
N ALA A 18 10.54 4.46 -16.56
CA ALA A 18 11.05 3.08 -16.63
C ALA A 18 11.75 2.69 -15.33
N VAL A 19 10.96 2.44 -14.28
CA VAL A 19 11.43 2.03 -12.97
C VAL A 19 11.00 0.60 -12.65
N ARG A 20 11.86 -0.11 -11.93
CA ARG A 20 11.54 -1.46 -11.45
C ARG A 20 10.41 -1.45 -10.41
N VAL A 21 10.31 -0.37 -9.63
CA VAL A 21 9.49 -0.30 -8.43
C VAL A 21 8.82 1.06 -8.34
N TYR A 22 7.50 1.09 -8.09
CA TYR A 22 6.83 2.25 -7.51
C TYR A 22 6.50 1.98 -6.06
N CYS A 23 6.97 2.87 -5.18
CA CYS A 23 6.58 2.89 -3.77
C CYS A 23 5.58 4.02 -3.57
N PHE A 24 4.48 3.72 -2.91
CA PHE A 24 3.46 4.69 -2.53
C PHE A 24 3.05 4.46 -1.08
N GLY A 25 2.38 5.44 -0.51
CA GLY A 25 1.98 5.45 0.90
C GLY A 25 1.34 6.79 1.25
N GLY A 26 1.00 6.98 2.52
CA GLY A 26 0.41 8.22 3.03
C GLY A 26 -1.11 8.33 2.85
N ASP A 27 -1.66 7.79 1.76
CA ASP A 27 -3.11 7.72 1.51
C ASP A 27 -3.56 6.28 1.21
N ALA A 28 -4.82 5.98 1.51
CA ALA A 28 -5.45 4.73 1.09
C ALA A 28 -5.59 4.68 -0.44
N VAL A 29 -5.00 3.67 -1.08
CA VAL A 29 -5.07 3.47 -2.52
C VAL A 29 -6.18 2.49 -2.84
N ALA A 30 -7.25 2.96 -3.50
CA ALA A 30 -8.37 2.12 -3.91
C ALA A 30 -7.95 1.09 -4.98
N GLN A 31 -8.68 -0.02 -5.05
CA GLN A 31 -8.44 -1.07 -6.05
C GLN A 31 -8.36 -0.53 -7.48
N ALA A 32 -9.24 0.39 -7.87
CA ALA A 32 -9.22 0.98 -9.22
C ALA A 32 -7.90 1.69 -9.54
N SER A 33 -7.33 2.43 -8.57
CA SER A 33 -6.05 3.12 -8.73
C SER A 33 -4.87 2.14 -8.78
N TYR A 34 -4.96 1.03 -8.04
CA TYR A 34 -4.01 -0.08 -8.10
C TYR A 34 -4.00 -0.75 -9.49
N ASP A 35 -5.18 -1.06 -10.02
CA ASP A 35 -5.32 -1.68 -11.34
C ASP A 35 -4.82 -0.75 -12.46
N LEU A 36 -5.14 0.54 -12.34
CA LEU A 36 -4.64 1.58 -13.25
C LEU A 36 -3.11 1.66 -13.22
N ALA A 37 -2.49 1.65 -12.03
CA ALA A 37 -1.04 1.68 -11.89
C ALA A 37 -0.35 0.51 -12.61
N TRP A 38 -0.90 -0.71 -12.50
CA TRP A 38 -0.36 -1.86 -13.24
C TRP A 38 -0.47 -1.72 -14.75
N ARG A 39 -1.62 -1.26 -15.24
CA ARG A 39 -1.89 -1.12 -16.67
C ARG A 39 -1.02 -0.02 -17.31
N ALA A 40 -0.96 1.14 -16.67
CA ALA A 40 -0.32 2.33 -17.22
C ALA A 40 1.20 2.37 -16.97
N LEU A 41 1.63 2.05 -15.75
CA LEU A 41 3.04 2.21 -15.34
C LEU A 41 3.90 0.96 -15.60
N LYS A 42 3.27 -0.21 -15.71
CA LYS A 42 3.92 -1.50 -16.04
C LYS A 42 5.20 -1.82 -15.23
N PRO A 43 5.23 -1.64 -13.89
CA PRO A 43 6.42 -1.93 -13.10
C PRO A 43 6.68 -3.43 -12.94
N THR A 44 7.79 -3.77 -12.28
CA THR A 44 7.99 -5.14 -11.76
C THR A 44 7.30 -5.33 -10.41
N TYR A 45 7.32 -4.29 -9.55
CA TYR A 45 6.72 -4.32 -8.23
C TYR A 45 5.97 -3.02 -7.90
N LEU A 46 4.89 -3.19 -7.15
CA LEU A 46 4.22 -2.13 -6.42
C LEU A 46 4.44 -2.37 -4.92
N PHE A 47 4.79 -1.31 -4.18
CA PHE A 47 4.87 -1.35 -2.73
C PHE A 47 3.96 -0.28 -2.12
N ASN A 48 3.12 -0.70 -1.18
CA ASN A 48 2.39 0.21 -0.31
C ASN A 48 3.08 0.24 1.06
N GLY A 49 3.71 1.36 1.38
CA GLY A 49 4.32 1.59 2.68
C GLY A 49 3.36 2.36 3.58
N TYR A 50 3.21 1.89 4.81
CA TYR A 50 2.46 2.59 5.84
C TYR A 50 3.30 2.77 7.10
N GLY A 51 3.23 3.97 7.65
CA GLY A 51 3.87 4.33 8.90
C GLY A 51 3.59 5.77 9.31
N PRO A 52 3.16 6.01 10.55
CA PRO A 52 3.26 7.35 11.12
C PRO A 52 4.73 7.72 11.35
N THR A 53 5.02 9.02 11.41
CA THR A 53 6.37 9.58 11.56
C THR A 53 7.10 8.99 12.78
N GLU A 54 6.36 8.80 13.87
CA GLU A 54 6.79 8.31 15.18
C GLU A 54 7.37 6.88 15.13
N THR A 55 7.07 6.12 14.09
CA THR A 55 7.46 4.71 13.94
C THR A 55 8.56 4.47 12.90
N VAL A 56 9.31 5.52 12.55
CA VAL A 56 10.40 5.50 11.57
C VAL A 56 9.87 5.25 10.14
N VAL A 57 8.93 6.09 9.73
CA VAL A 57 8.40 6.27 8.35
C VAL A 57 7.62 5.08 7.77
N THR A 58 8.12 3.85 7.84
CA THR A 58 7.48 2.69 7.20
C THR A 58 7.76 1.40 7.98
N PRO A 59 7.11 1.20 9.15
CA PRO A 59 7.13 -0.08 9.87
C PRO A 59 6.35 -1.17 9.13
N LEU A 60 5.32 -0.85 8.35
CA LEU A 60 4.53 -1.82 7.57
C LEU A 60 4.75 -1.65 6.07
N LEU A 61 4.95 -2.77 5.37
CA LEU A 61 5.15 -2.78 3.94
C LEU A 61 4.36 -3.90 3.29
N TRP A 62 3.56 -3.53 2.31
CA TRP A 62 2.91 -4.47 1.40
C TRP A 62 3.63 -4.51 0.07
N LYS A 63 3.76 -5.70 -0.50
CA LYS A 63 4.45 -5.96 -1.76
C LYS A 63 3.51 -6.68 -2.71
N ALA A 64 3.34 -6.14 -3.91
CA ALA A 64 2.61 -6.78 -4.99
C ALA A 64 3.48 -6.96 -6.25
N ARG A 65 3.29 -8.10 -6.91
CA ARG A 65 3.79 -8.43 -8.24
C ARG A 65 2.67 -8.29 -9.27
N LYS A 66 3.06 -8.25 -10.53
CA LYS A 66 2.11 -8.23 -11.64
C LYS A 66 1.21 -9.46 -11.58
N GLY A 67 -0.10 -9.24 -11.59
CA GLY A 67 -1.11 -10.29 -11.52
C GLY A 67 -1.56 -10.64 -10.11
N ASP A 68 -0.90 -10.13 -9.07
CA ASP A 68 -1.43 -10.25 -7.71
C ASP A 68 -2.73 -9.43 -7.62
N PRO A 69 -3.78 -9.94 -6.97
CA PRO A 69 -4.95 -9.14 -6.68
C PRO A 69 -4.64 -8.10 -5.60
N CYS A 70 -5.35 -6.96 -5.61
CA CYS A 70 -5.34 -6.02 -4.50
C CYS A 70 -5.78 -6.69 -3.18
N GLY A 71 -6.74 -7.62 -3.26
CA GLY A 71 -7.17 -8.47 -2.16
C GLY A 71 -8.14 -7.80 -1.17
N ALA A 72 -8.39 -6.50 -1.30
CA ALA A 72 -9.35 -5.72 -0.51
C ALA A 72 -9.78 -4.47 -1.28
N VAL A 73 -10.71 -3.69 -0.70
CA VAL A 73 -11.20 -2.41 -1.26
C VAL A 73 -10.07 -1.39 -1.46
N TYR A 74 -9.06 -1.44 -0.58
CA TYR A 74 -7.85 -0.65 -0.66
C TYR A 74 -6.61 -1.54 -0.61
N ALA A 75 -5.51 -1.08 -1.22
CA ALA A 75 -4.22 -1.74 -1.14
C ALA A 75 -3.83 -1.95 0.33
N PRO A 76 -3.54 -3.19 0.77
CA PRO A 76 -3.15 -3.46 2.15
C PRO A 76 -1.92 -2.67 2.57
N ILE A 77 -1.80 -2.40 3.88
CA ILE A 77 -0.60 -1.79 4.47
C ILE A 77 0.52 -2.80 4.72
N GLY A 78 0.20 -4.10 4.66
CA GLY A 78 1.15 -5.20 4.60
C GLY A 78 1.58 -5.73 5.96
N THR A 79 2.84 -6.10 6.07
CA THR A 79 3.41 -6.77 7.26
C THR A 79 4.51 -5.93 7.89
N LEU A 80 4.74 -6.14 9.18
CA LEU A 80 5.82 -5.49 9.93
C LEU A 80 7.19 -5.83 9.33
N LEU A 81 8.05 -4.82 9.24
CA LEU A 81 9.42 -4.97 8.81
C LEU A 81 10.35 -5.12 10.02
N GLY A 82 11.35 -6.00 9.91
CA GLY A 82 12.40 -6.16 10.91
C GLY A 82 11.88 -6.60 12.28
N ASN A 83 12.60 -6.23 13.33
CA ASN A 83 12.21 -6.54 14.71
C ASN A 83 11.27 -5.46 15.25
N ARG A 84 9.99 -5.53 14.84
CA ARG A 84 8.92 -4.62 15.27
C ARG A 84 7.70 -5.44 15.69
N SER A 85 6.91 -4.86 16.60
CA SER A 85 5.60 -5.37 16.96
C SER A 85 4.53 -4.44 16.44
N GLY A 86 3.34 -4.99 16.22
CA GLY A 86 2.17 -4.23 15.82
C GLY A 86 0.93 -4.97 16.29
N TYR A 87 -0.06 -4.22 16.76
CA TYR A 87 -1.25 -4.75 17.40
C TYR A 87 -2.49 -4.05 16.88
N VAL A 88 -3.59 -4.79 16.73
CA VAL A 88 -4.91 -4.22 16.46
C VAL A 88 -5.71 -4.36 17.75
N LEU A 89 -6.02 -3.22 18.38
CA LEU A 89 -6.59 -3.16 19.72
C LEU A 89 -8.01 -2.59 19.72
N ASP A 90 -8.80 -3.01 20.71
CA ASP A 90 -10.06 -2.34 21.06
C ASP A 90 -9.82 -1.10 21.95
N ALA A 91 -10.90 -0.40 22.32
CA ALA A 91 -10.84 0.79 23.16
C ALA A 91 -10.40 0.51 24.62
N GLN A 92 -10.32 -0.77 25.01
CA GLN A 92 -9.84 -1.22 26.32
C GLN A 92 -8.43 -1.83 26.23
N LEU A 93 -7.74 -1.68 25.09
CA LEU A 93 -6.39 -2.18 24.81
C LEU A 93 -6.28 -3.72 24.76
N ASN A 94 -7.38 -4.43 24.47
CA ASN A 94 -7.33 -5.87 24.22
C ASN A 94 -7.08 -6.16 22.74
N LEU A 95 -6.41 -7.28 22.45
CA LEU A 95 -6.18 -7.74 21.08
C LEU A 95 -7.48 -8.11 20.38
N GLN A 96 -7.66 -7.60 19.16
CA GLN A 96 -8.78 -7.97 18.30
C GLN A 96 -8.54 -9.31 17.58
N PRO A 97 -9.59 -10.11 17.35
CA PRO A 97 -9.53 -11.27 16.47
C PRO A 97 -9.23 -10.87 15.01
N ILE A 98 -8.72 -11.82 14.22
CA ILE A 98 -8.48 -11.63 12.79
C ILE A 98 -9.78 -11.22 12.09
N GLY A 99 -9.72 -10.13 11.31
CA GLY A 99 -10.84 -9.61 10.52
C GLY A 99 -11.76 -8.65 11.27
N VAL A 100 -11.56 -8.44 12.58
CA VAL A 100 -12.28 -7.44 13.36
C VAL A 100 -11.49 -6.12 13.35
N ALA A 101 -12.18 -5.02 13.08
CA ALA A 101 -11.56 -3.69 13.07
C ALA A 101 -11.17 -3.23 14.48
N GLY A 102 -10.05 -2.53 14.58
CA GLY A 102 -9.55 -1.92 15.81
C GLY A 102 -8.53 -0.83 15.48
N GLU A 103 -7.99 -0.20 16.53
CA GLU A 103 -6.93 0.79 16.41
C GLU A 103 -5.57 0.10 16.28
N LEU A 104 -4.72 0.60 15.39
CA LEU A 104 -3.38 0.06 15.13
C LEU A 104 -2.35 0.71 16.07
N TYR A 105 -1.60 -0.11 16.78
CA TYR A 105 -0.49 0.26 17.67
C TYR A 105 0.82 -0.37 17.20
#